data_AF-A0A7K8R8W9-F1
#
_entry.id   AF-A0A7K8R8W9-F1
#
_cell.length_a   1.000
_cell.length_b   1.000
_cell.length_c   1.000
_cell.angle_alpha   90.00
_cell.angle_beta   90.00
_cell.angle_gamma   90.00
#
_symmetry.space_group_name_H-M   'P 1'
#
loop_
_entity.id
_entity.type
_entity.pdbx_description
1 polymer ?
#
loop_
_entity_poly.entity_id
_entity_poly.type
_entity_poly.pdbx_seq_one_letter_code
_entity_poly.pdbx_strand_id
1 'polypeptide(L)'
;NPLRSRLRAAAAALGAQYRPDWGPDSTHLVCAFPRTPKAARARQLGGTVVGPEWVWECQRRRTRVPCAPYLLDGSASSGSEGEGPED
;
A
#
# COMPACT_ATOMS: atom_id res chain seq x y z
N ASN A 1 11.63 5.55 10.48
CA ASN A 1 10.52 4.58 10.45
C ASN A 1 10.97 3.34 9.66
N PRO A 2 11.30 2.23 10.34
CA PRO A 2 11.87 1.03 9.73
C PRO A 2 10.92 0.29 8.78
N LEU A 3 9.61 0.30 9.04
CA LEU A 3 8.61 -0.33 8.17
C LEU A 3 8.61 0.31 6.78
N ARG A 4 8.71 1.64 6.72
CA ARG A 4 8.78 2.40 5.46
C ARG A 4 10.01 2.02 4.63
N SER A 5 11.16 1.79 5.26
CA SER A 5 12.37 1.34 4.55
C SER A 5 12.20 -0.06 3.95
N ARG A 6 11.59 -0.98 4.71
CA ARG A 6 11.33 -2.35 4.22
C ARG A 6 10.36 -2.36 3.04
N LEU A 7 9.27 -1.59 3.11
CA LEU A 7 8.30 -1.46 2.02
C LEU A 7 8.96 -0.94 0.74
N ARG A 8 9.82 0.07 0.87
CA ARG A 8 10.57 0.63 -0.26
C ARG A 8 11.48 -0.40 -0.90
N ALA A 9 12.22 -1.16 -0.08
CA ALA A 9 13.11 -2.20 -0.58
C ALA A 9 12.33 -3.32 -1.30
N ALA A 10 11.21 -3.76 -0.73
CA ALA A 10 10.35 -4.77 -1.34
C ALA A 10 9.74 -4.31 -2.67
N ALA A 11 9.20 -3.08 -2.71
CA ALA A 11 8.66 -2.50 -3.93
C ALA A 11 9.75 -2.35 -5.02
N ALA A 12 10.94 -1.87 -4.64
CA ALA A 12 12.07 -1.75 -5.56
C ALA A 12 12.53 -3.11 -6.11
N ALA A 13 12.56 -4.17 -5.28
CA ALA A 13 12.88 -5.53 -5.71
C ALA A 13 11.85 -6.13 -6.70
N LEU A 14 10.64 -5.56 -6.76
CA LEU A 14 9.60 -5.89 -7.74
C LEU A 14 9.64 -4.99 -8.98
N GLY A 15 10.63 -4.09 -9.09
CA GLY A 15 10.78 -3.15 -10.21
C GLY A 15 9.97 -1.87 -10.06
N ALA A 16 9.35 -1.60 -8.91
CA ALA A 16 8.63 -0.35 -8.68
C ALA A 16 9.59 0.82 -8.43
N GLN A 17 9.21 2.01 -8.90
CA GLN A 17 9.93 3.25 -8.64
C GLN A 17 9.31 3.96 -7.44
N TYR A 18 10.13 4.29 -6.44
CA TYR A 18 9.67 5.03 -5.28
C TYR A 18 9.77 6.54 -5.50
N ARG A 19 8.72 7.27 -5.11
CA ARG A 19 8.73 8.74 -4.99
C ARG A 19 8.38 9.18 -3.55
N PRO A 20 9.10 10.17 -2.98
CA PRO A 20 8.76 10.70 -1.66
C PRO A 20 7.43 11.45 -1.67
N ASP A 21 7.17 12.17 -2.76
CA ASP A 21 5.99 12.98 -3.01
C ASP A 21 5.20 12.43 -4.19
N TRP A 22 3.90 12.76 -4.23
CA TRP A 22 3.04 12.32 -5.33
C TRP A 22 3.36 13.14 -6.58
N GLY A 23 3.75 12.45 -7.65
CA GLY A 23 4.06 13.04 -8.96
C GLY A 23 3.18 12.48 -10.08
N PRO A 24 3.29 13.02 -11.31
CA PRO A 24 2.52 12.54 -12.46
C PRO A 24 2.85 11.10 -12.88
N ASP A 25 4.01 10.58 -12.47
CA ASP A 25 4.44 9.19 -12.68
C ASP A 25 4.02 8.24 -11.56
N SER A 26 3.34 8.75 -10.53
CA SER A 26 2.89 7.94 -9.39
C SER A 26 1.58 7.23 -9.71
N THR A 27 1.57 5.90 -9.60
CA THR A 27 0.39 5.06 -9.89
C THR A 27 -0.31 4.56 -8.63
N HIS A 28 0.47 4.26 -7.58
CA HIS A 28 -0.01 3.70 -6.32
C HIS A 28 0.54 4.50 -5.13
N LEU A 29 -0.32 4.82 -4.18
CA LEU A 29 0.06 5.33 -2.87
C LEU A 29 -0.10 4.20 -1.85
N VAL A 30 1.01 3.80 -1.24
CA VAL A 30 0.99 2.91 -0.07
C VAL A 30 0.78 3.77 1.17
N CYS A 31 -0.30 3.53 1.90
CA CYS A 31 -0.64 4.24 3.12
C CYS A 31 -1.05 3.25 4.22
N ALA A 32 -0.86 3.62 5.49
CA ALA A 32 -1.37 2.82 6.61
C ALA A 32 -2.78 3.27 7.04
N PHE A 33 -3.23 4.46 6.61
CA PHE A 33 -4.49 5.05 7.06
C PHE A 33 -5.29 5.61 5.88
N PRO A 34 -6.59 5.29 5.76
CA PRO A 34 -7.40 5.67 4.60
C PRO A 34 -7.69 7.18 4.52
N ARG A 35 -7.77 7.85 5.67
CA ARG A 35 -8.19 9.25 5.83
C ARG A 35 -7.00 10.19 6.06
N THR A 36 -6.09 10.25 5.10
CA THR A 36 -4.99 11.23 5.10
C THR A 36 -5.15 12.22 3.95
N PRO A 37 -4.70 13.49 4.10
CA PRO A 37 -4.71 14.47 3.00
C PRO A 37 -3.98 13.96 1.74
N LYS A 38 -2.89 13.21 1.92
CA LYS A 38 -2.13 12.60 0.83
C LYS A 38 -2.94 11.52 0.09
N ALA A 39 -3.68 10.69 0.82
CA ALA A 39 -4.57 9.69 0.21
C ALA A 39 -5.72 10.33 -0.56
N ALA A 40 -6.37 11.37 0.01
CA ALA A 40 -7.42 12.11 -0.69
C ALA A 40 -6.90 12.72 -2.00
N ARG A 41 -5.73 13.37 -1.97
CA ARG A 41 -5.10 13.95 -3.17
C ARG A 41 -4.73 12.90 -4.20
N ALA A 42 -4.16 11.76 -3.79
CA ALA A 42 -3.84 10.68 -4.72
C ALA A 42 -5.08 10.17 -5.44
N ARG A 43 -6.20 9.94 -4.72
CA ARG A 43 -7.47 9.51 -5.32
C ARG A 43 -8.03 10.53 -6.30
N GLN A 44 -8.00 11.83 -5.95
CA GLN A 44 -8.46 12.90 -6.84
C GLN A 44 -7.66 12.97 -8.16
N LEU A 45 -6.40 12.56 -8.13
CA LEU A 45 -5.51 12.51 -9.29
C LEU A 45 -5.56 11.16 -10.02
N GLY A 46 -6.53 10.30 -9.73
CA GLY A 46 -6.69 8.97 -10.35
C GLY A 46 -5.75 7.89 -9.81
N GLY A 47 -5.05 8.17 -8.71
CA GLY A 47 -4.14 7.26 -8.05
C GLY A 47 -4.83 6.17 -7.24
N THR A 48 -4.24 4.98 -7.19
CA THR A 48 -4.73 3.87 -6.37
C THR A 48 -4.14 3.96 -4.96
N VAL A 49 -4.97 4.01 -3.91
CA VAL A 49 -4.49 4.00 -2.53
C VAL A 49 -4.64 2.61 -1.94
N VAL A 50 -3.53 2.01 -1.50
CA VAL A 50 -3.48 0.64 -0.96
C VAL A 50 -2.79 0.58 0.39
N GLY A 51 -3.09 -0.47 1.15
CA GLY A 51 -2.36 -0.86 2.36
C GLY A 51 -0.96 -1.42 2.06
N PRO A 52 -0.05 -1.44 3.05
CA PRO A 52 1.27 -2.07 2.91
C PRO A 52 1.20 -3.57 2.57
N GLU A 53 0.12 -4.25 2.93
CA GLU A 53 -0.16 -5.66 2.67
C GLU A 53 -0.08 -5.99 1.17
N TRP A 54 -0.49 -5.06 0.31
CA TRP A 54 -0.42 -5.25 -1.15
C TRP A 54 1.01 -5.45 -1.64
N VAL A 55 1.96 -4.68 -1.10
CA VAL A 55 3.38 -4.80 -1.47
C VAL A 55 3.94 -6.12 -0.98
N TRP A 56 3.58 -6.54 0.23
CA TRP A 56 4.00 -7.81 0.80
C TRP A 56 3.44 -9.00 0.03
N GLU A 57 2.19 -8.92 -0.41
CA GLU A 57 1.57 -9.91 -1.27
C GLU A 57 2.29 -10.01 -2.62
N CYS A 58 2.53 -8.87 -3.27
CA CYS A 58 3.26 -8.84 -4.53
C CYS A 58 4.67 -9.44 -4.37
N GLN A 59 5.34 -9.14 -3.25
CA GLN A 59 6.67 -9.67 -2.94
C GLN A 59 6.62 -11.18 -2.74
N ARG A 60 5.65 -11.69 -1.97
CA ARG A 60 5.50 -13.12 -1.70
C ARG A 60 5.22 -13.91 -2.98
N ARG A 61 4.33 -13.41 -3.83
CA ARG A 61 3.97 -14.07 -5.09
C ARG A 61 4.89 -13.74 -6.26
N ARG A 62 5.85 -12.83 -6.06
CA ARG A 62 6.77 -12.32 -7.10
C ARG A 62 6.05 -11.83 -8.36
N THR A 63 4.83 -11.31 -8.21
CA THR A 63 3.98 -10.84 -9.30
C THR A 63 3.07 -9.73 -8.82
N ARG A 64 2.56 -8.90 -9.75
CA ARG A 64 1.58 -7.86 -9.42
C ARG A 64 0.22 -8.51 -9.18
N VAL A 65 -0.25 -8.49 -7.93
CA VAL A 65 -1.59 -8.98 -7.58
C VAL A 65 -2.65 -7.87 -7.76
N PRO A 66 -3.95 -8.25 -7.88
CA PRO A 66 -5.04 -7.27 -7.91
C PRO A 66 -5.01 -6.35 -6.69
N CYS A 67 -5.25 -5.04 -6.91
CA CYS A 67 -5.25 -4.05 -5.83
C CYS A 67 -6.56 -4.03 -5.03
N ALA A 68 -7.68 -4.47 -5.63
CA ALA A 68 -9.03 -4.39 -5.06
C ALA A 68 -9.15 -4.85 -3.59
N PRO A 69 -8.62 -6.01 -3.17
CA PRO A 69 -8.74 -6.45 -1.77
C PRO A 69 -7.85 -5.68 -0.79
N TYR A 70 -6.96 -4.81 -1.28
CA TYR A 70 -6.03 -4.02 -0.48
C TYR A 70 -6.30 -2.52 -0.58
N LEU A 71 -7.40 -2.11 -1.21
CA LEU A 71 -7.75 -0.70 -1.34
C LEU A 71 -8.05 -0.11 0.03
N LEU A 72 -7.41 1.02 0.31
CA LEU A 72 -7.84 1.89 1.38
C LEU A 72 -8.81 2.87 0.74
N ASP A 73 -10.09 2.61 0.85
CA ASP A 73 -11.18 3.49 0.36
C ASP A 73 -11.90 4.21 1.52
N GLY A 74 -11.58 3.86 2.76
CA GLY A 74 -12.24 4.38 3.95
C GLY A 74 -13.59 3.71 4.24
N SER A 75 -14.01 2.73 3.43
CA SER A 75 -15.17 1.87 3.68
C SER A 75 -14.82 0.70 4.61
N ALA A 76 -13.54 0.29 4.65
CA ALA A 76 -13.01 -0.63 5.65
C ALA A 76 -12.93 0.05 7.04
N SER A 77 -14.09 0.23 7.66
CA SER A 77 -14.19 0.23 9.12
C SER A 77 -14.58 -1.20 9.50
N SER A 78 -13.74 -1.84 10.31
CA SER A 78 -13.92 -3.17 10.91
C SER A 78 -13.59 -4.39 10.03
N GLY A 79 -12.46 -5.01 10.33
CA GLY A 79 -12.04 -6.34 9.90
C GLY A 79 -10.95 -6.79 10.87
N SER A 80 -11.37 -7.60 11.84
CA SER A 80 -10.74 -7.91 13.12
C SER A 80 -9.28 -8.37 13.12
N GLU A 81 -8.69 -8.19 14.30
CA GLU A 81 -7.44 -8.74 14.82
C GLU A 81 -7.19 -10.18 14.35
N GLY A 82 -6.00 -10.41 13.77
CA GLY A 82 -5.46 -11.75 13.60
C GLY A 82 -4.58 -12.08 14.80
N GLU A 83 -5.17 -12.74 15.79
CA GLU A 83 -4.49 -13.49 16.84
C GLU A 83 -3.46 -14.42 16.18
N GLY A 84 -2.18 -14.22 16.50
CA GLY A 84 -1.14 -15.19 16.13
C GLY A 84 -1.29 -16.43 17.01
N PRO A 85 -1.16 -17.65 16.47
CA PRO A 85 -1.07 -18.82 17.33
C PRO A 85 0.23 -18.71 18.14
N GLU A 86 0.05 -18.60 19.45
CA GLU A 86 1.05 -18.81 20.47
C GLU A 86 1.35 -20.32 20.56
N ASP A 87 2.64 -20.67 20.42
CA ASP A 87 3.23 -21.95 20.83
C ASP A 87 4.26 -21.62 21.93
#